data_AF-A0A9J6FWU7-F1
#
_entry.id   AF-A0A9J6FWU7-F1
#
_cell.length_a   1.000
_cell.length_b   1.000
_cell.length_c   1.000
_cell.angle_alpha   90.00
_cell.angle_beta   90.00
_cell.angle_gamma   90.00
#
_symmetry.space_group_name_H-M   'P 1'
#
loop_
_entity.id
_entity.type
_entity.pdbx_description
1 polymer ?
#
loop_
_entity_poly.entity_id
_entity_poly.type
_entity_poly.pdbx_seq_one_letter_code
_entity_poly.pdbx_strand_id
1 'polypeptide(L)'
;MRAPDAVRLFSNAQVSKHNTEVTLPDAKKVLLRRATDVYLGYRSDEERDRAVAKVEKLGQADTVNLPRKMALAANKPYVFTCNIDVKDGLVNGAAGTFTAVHWKLGTRMKIVDPWLQFEASEQERLLN
;
A
#
# COMPACT_ATOMS: atom_id res chain seq x y z
N MET A 1 18.95 8.75 21.72
CA MET A 1 18.18 7.50 21.58
C MET A 1 17.73 7.37 20.13
N ARG A 2 18.17 6.35 19.37
CA ARG A 2 17.63 6.05 18.04
C ARG A 2 16.67 4.87 18.21
N ALA A 3 15.37 5.12 18.08
CA ALA A 3 14.39 4.05 17.97
C ALA A 3 14.35 3.62 16.48
N PRO A 4 14.89 2.44 16.13
CA PRO A 4 14.98 2.00 14.74
C PRO A 4 13.60 1.79 14.10
N ASP A 5 12.61 1.38 14.90
CA ASP A 5 11.26 1.02 14.44
C ASP A 5 10.22 2.14 14.65
N ALA A 6 10.66 3.34 15.03
CA ALA A 6 9.75 4.46 15.22
C ALA A 6 9.28 5.07 13.88
N VAL A 7 8.00 5.44 13.82
CA VAL A 7 7.45 6.26 12.73
C VAL A 7 8.13 7.63 12.75
N ARG A 8 8.66 8.05 11.60
CA ARG A 8 9.37 9.32 11.45
C ARG A 8 8.48 10.35 10.76
N LEU A 9 8.42 11.56 11.32
CA LEU A 9 7.65 12.66 10.77
C LEU A 9 8.53 13.54 9.88
N PHE A 10 8.07 13.84 8.67
CA PHE A 10 8.72 14.72 7.72
C PHE A 10 7.68 15.52 6.93
N SER A 11 8.12 16.50 6.13
CA SER A 11 7.26 17.08 5.07
C SER A 11 6.95 16.04 3.99
N ASN A 12 5.83 16.18 3.26
CA ASN A 12 5.42 15.21 2.24
C ASN A 12 6.52 14.89 1.21
N ALA A 13 7.25 15.90 0.74
CA ALA A 13 8.35 15.70 -0.20
C ALA A 13 9.49 14.86 0.40
N GLN A 14 9.81 15.10 1.68
CA GLN A 14 10.83 14.34 2.41
C GLN A 14 10.36 12.93 2.76
N VAL A 15 9.07 12.73 3.07
CA VAL A 15 8.47 11.40 3.26
C VAL A 15 8.63 10.57 1.99
N SER A 16 8.25 11.10 0.83
CA SER A 16 8.37 10.39 -0.45
C SER A 16 9.81 9.98 -0.75
N LYS A 17 10.76 10.89 -0.51
CA LYS A 17 12.19 10.60 -0.68
C LYS A 17 12.67 9.53 0.29
N HIS A 18 12.36 9.67 1.58
CA HIS A 18 12.76 8.72 2.61
C HIS A 18 12.18 7.32 2.38
N ASN A 19 10.89 7.23 2.07
CA ASN A 19 10.24 5.94 1.83
C ASN A 19 10.80 5.24 0.59
N THR A 20 11.13 5.99 -0.46
CA THR A 20 11.67 5.42 -1.70
C THR A 20 13.14 5.03 -1.56
N GLU A 21 13.97 5.87 -0.95
CA GLU A 21 15.43 5.69 -0.92
C GLU A 21 15.91 4.87 0.29
N VAL A 22 15.26 5.02 1.45
CA VAL A 22 15.72 4.44 2.73
C VAL A 22 14.87 3.24 3.14
N THR A 23 13.54 3.33 3.03
CA THR A 23 12.64 2.23 3.43
C THR A 23 12.60 1.13 2.37
N LEU A 24 12.64 1.50 1.09
CA LEU A 24 12.58 0.60 -0.07
C LEU A 24 13.87 0.63 -0.92
N PRO A 25 15.06 0.39 -0.33
CA PRO A 25 16.35 0.64 -1.00
C PRO A 25 16.65 -0.30 -2.17
N ASP A 26 15.91 -1.41 -2.31
CA ASP A 26 16.31 -2.54 -3.15
C ASP A 26 15.21 -2.92 -4.16
N ALA A 27 15.24 -2.27 -5.34
CA ALA A 27 14.23 -2.42 -6.39
C ALA A 27 14.04 -3.88 -6.89
N LYS A 28 15.04 -4.76 -6.70
CA LYS A 28 14.98 -6.16 -7.12
C LYS A 28 14.06 -7.05 -6.27
N LYS A 29 13.72 -6.63 -5.04
CA LYS A 29 12.83 -7.36 -4.12
C LYS A 29 11.47 -6.67 -3.94
N VAL A 30 11.17 -5.73 -4.82
CA VAL A 30 9.93 -4.95 -4.79
C VAL A 30 8.94 -5.55 -5.79
N LEU A 31 7.75 -5.87 -5.30
CA LEU A 31 6.58 -6.16 -6.10
C LEU A 31 5.92 -4.83 -6.50
N LEU A 32 5.98 -4.51 -7.79
CA LEU A 32 5.26 -3.36 -8.33
C LEU A 32 3.80 -3.74 -8.60
N ARG A 33 2.87 -3.08 -7.91
CA ARG A 33 1.43 -3.19 -8.15
C ARG A 33 0.91 -1.93 -8.83
N ARG A 34 0.13 -2.11 -9.88
CA ARG A 34 -0.60 -1.02 -10.54
C ARG A 34 -2.05 -1.06 -10.08
N ALA A 35 -2.63 0.11 -9.86
CA ALA A 35 -4.06 0.26 -9.61
C ALA A 35 -4.87 -0.33 -10.79
N THR A 36 -5.98 -0.98 -10.45
CA THR A 36 -6.98 -1.44 -11.41
C THR A 36 -8.17 -0.52 -11.31
N ASP A 37 -8.39 0.29 -12.33
CA ASP A 37 -9.48 1.26 -12.38
C ASP A 37 -10.67 0.67 -13.15
N VAL A 38 -11.90 0.84 -12.64
CA VAL A 38 -13.14 0.43 -13.31
C VAL A 38 -13.99 1.67 -13.59
N TYR A 39 -14.40 1.83 -14.84
CA TYR A 39 -15.17 2.99 -15.30
C TYR A 39 -16.60 2.52 -15.63
N LEU A 40 -17.61 3.17 -15.04
CA LEU A 40 -19.02 2.81 -15.18
C LEU A 40 -19.85 4.05 -15.59
N GLY A 41 -20.99 3.84 -16.25
CA GLY A 41 -21.97 4.89 -16.51
C GLY A 41 -21.68 5.83 -17.69
N TYR A 42 -20.82 5.44 -18.63
CA TYR A 42 -20.52 6.21 -19.84
C TYR A 42 -21.49 5.88 -21.00
N ARG A 43 -21.70 6.84 -21.91
CA ARG A 43 -22.60 6.71 -23.07
C ARG A 43 -21.88 6.42 -24.38
N SER A 44 -20.58 6.73 -24.47
CA SER A 44 -19.75 6.44 -25.63
C SER A 44 -18.31 6.10 -25.24
N ASP A 45 -17.56 5.47 -26.14
CA ASP A 45 -16.14 5.15 -25.91
C ASP A 45 -15.28 6.41 -25.76
N GLU A 46 -15.61 7.51 -26.44
CA GLU A 46 -14.87 8.78 -26.31
C GLU A 46 -15.07 9.44 -24.93
N GLU A 47 -16.21 9.23 -24.29
CA GLU A 47 -16.43 9.66 -22.90
C GLU A 47 -15.56 8.85 -21.93
N ARG A 48 -15.53 7.52 -22.12
CA ARG A 48 -14.67 6.63 -21.33
C ARG A 48 -13.20 6.99 -21.50
N ASP A 49 -12.73 7.17 -22.72
CA ASP A 49 -11.31 7.43 -23.00
C ASP A 49 -10.86 8.78 -22.42
N ARG A 50 -11.74 9.81 -22.44
CA ARG A 50 -11.49 11.07 -21.75
C ARG A 50 -11.43 10.90 -20.22
N ALA A 51 -12.30 10.08 -19.65
CA ALA A 51 -12.27 9.79 -18.22
C ALA A 51 -10.98 9.05 -17.82
N VAL A 52 -10.55 8.06 -18.62
CA VAL A 52 -9.28 7.34 -18.42
C VAL A 52 -8.11 8.31 -18.47
N ALA A 53 -8.03 9.14 -19.51
CA ALA A 53 -6.95 10.13 -19.65
C ALA A 53 -6.93 11.16 -18.49
N LYS A 54 -8.08 11.44 -17.88
CA LYS A 54 -8.17 12.30 -16.68
C LYS A 54 -7.62 11.59 -15.45
N VAL A 55 -8.05 10.36 -15.20
CA VAL A 55 -7.58 9.56 -14.06
C VAL A 55 -6.08 9.30 -14.15
N GLU A 56 -5.54 9.12 -15.34
CA GLU A 56 -4.09 8.96 -15.56
C GLU A 56 -3.25 10.16 -15.15
N LYS A 57 -3.84 11.35 -15.12
CA LYS A 57 -3.17 12.61 -14.76
C LYS A 57 -3.36 13.00 -13.30
N LEU A 58 -4.17 12.27 -12.54
CA LEU A 58 -4.40 12.57 -11.13
C LEU A 58 -3.10 12.39 -10.33
N GLY A 59 -2.81 13.38 -9.50
CA GLY A 59 -1.70 13.31 -8.57
C GLY A 59 -2.04 12.43 -7.37
N GLN A 60 -1.02 12.06 -6.60
CA GLN A 60 -1.20 11.27 -5.37
C GLN A 60 -2.13 11.97 -4.35
N ALA A 61 -2.13 13.30 -4.31
CA ALA A 61 -3.01 14.07 -3.45
C ALA A 61 -4.50 13.91 -3.82
N ASP A 62 -4.80 13.70 -5.10
CA ASP A 62 -6.16 13.55 -5.61
C ASP A 62 -6.71 12.12 -5.39
N THR A 63 -5.85 11.18 -4.98
CA THR A 63 -6.15 9.75 -4.84
C THR A 63 -6.03 9.27 -3.40
N VAL A 64 -6.34 10.13 -2.41
CA VAL A 64 -6.26 9.80 -0.97
C VAL A 64 -4.85 9.28 -0.60
N ASN A 65 -3.83 9.92 -1.17
CA ASN A 65 -2.42 9.56 -1.03
C ASN A 65 -2.04 8.15 -1.53
N LEU A 66 -2.90 7.46 -2.30
CA LEU A 66 -2.57 6.18 -2.93
C LEU A 66 -1.96 6.39 -4.32
N PRO A 67 -0.69 6.02 -4.57
CA PRO A 67 -0.11 6.14 -5.89
C PRO A 67 -0.67 5.09 -6.85
N ARG A 68 -0.85 5.47 -8.13
CA ARG A 68 -1.28 4.54 -9.22
C ARG A 68 -0.34 3.34 -9.37
N LYS A 69 0.94 3.51 -9.04
CA LYS A 69 1.93 2.43 -8.98
C LYS A 69 2.51 2.40 -7.57
N MET A 70 2.32 1.29 -6.89
CA MET A 70 2.82 1.08 -5.53
C MET A 70 3.92 0.02 -5.55
N ALA A 71 5.04 0.35 -4.91
CA ALA A 71 6.12 -0.57 -4.63
C ALA A 71 5.86 -1.27 -3.29
N LEU A 72 5.77 -2.60 -3.31
CA LEU A 72 5.58 -3.43 -2.12
C LEU A 72 6.81 -4.30 -1.90
N ALA A 73 7.48 -4.15 -0.77
CA ALA A 73 8.59 -5.00 -0.33
C ALA A 73 8.22 -5.72 0.96
N ALA A 74 8.55 -7.01 1.03
CA ALA A 74 8.34 -7.84 2.21
C ALA A 74 9.10 -7.27 3.43
N ASN A 75 8.49 -7.43 4.60
CA ASN A 75 8.99 -7.00 5.90
C ASN A 75 9.23 -5.48 6.00
N LYS A 76 8.39 -4.70 5.30
CA LYS A 76 8.40 -3.23 5.38
C LYS A 76 7.08 -2.71 5.95
N PRO A 77 7.11 -1.59 6.68
CA PRO A 77 5.90 -1.00 7.25
C PRO A 77 5.08 -0.27 6.18
N TYR A 78 3.76 -0.41 6.24
CA TYR A 78 2.79 0.32 5.43
C TYR A 78 1.64 0.80 6.32
N VAL A 79 0.95 1.84 5.86
CA VAL A 79 -0.14 2.49 6.58
C VAL A 79 -1.37 2.55 5.69
N PHE A 80 -2.54 2.26 6.23
CA PHE A 80 -3.80 2.50 5.53
C PHE A 80 -4.10 4.00 5.45
N THR A 81 -4.51 4.46 4.28
CA THR A 81 -4.90 5.87 4.08
C THR A 81 -6.41 6.08 4.04
N CYS A 82 -7.20 5.01 4.22
CA CYS A 82 -8.65 5.04 4.26
C CYS A 82 -9.20 4.10 5.35
N ASN A 83 -10.47 4.30 5.71
CA ASN A 83 -11.18 3.40 6.62
C ASN A 83 -11.76 2.23 5.81
N ILE A 84 -11.42 1.01 6.19
CA ILE A 84 -11.94 -0.22 5.58
C ILE A 84 -12.98 -0.83 6.52
N ASP A 85 -12.58 -1.14 7.75
CA ASP A 85 -13.47 -1.63 8.80
C ASP A 85 -13.07 -1.02 10.14
N VAL A 86 -13.97 -0.24 10.73
CA VAL A 86 -13.73 0.46 11.99
C VAL A 86 -13.79 -0.50 13.18
N LYS A 87 -14.62 -1.55 13.11
CA LYS A 87 -14.77 -2.52 14.21
C LYS A 87 -13.52 -3.35 14.39
N ASP A 88 -12.90 -3.73 13.28
CA ASP A 88 -11.68 -4.53 13.24
C ASP A 88 -10.40 -3.67 13.33
N GLY A 89 -10.52 -2.36 13.54
CA GLY A 89 -9.38 -1.44 13.66
C GLY A 89 -8.63 -1.16 12.35
N LEU A 90 -9.19 -1.55 11.20
CA LEU A 90 -8.65 -1.29 9.86
C LEU A 90 -9.02 0.14 9.42
N VAL A 91 -8.49 1.11 10.15
CA VAL A 91 -8.77 2.55 10.00
C VAL A 91 -7.60 3.28 9.34
N ASN A 92 -7.86 4.49 8.84
CA ASN A 92 -6.81 5.38 8.37
C ASN A 92 -5.77 5.61 9.48
N GLY A 93 -4.48 5.44 9.15
CA GLY A 93 -3.38 5.52 10.10
C GLY A 93 -2.98 4.19 10.72
N ALA A 94 -3.80 3.13 10.59
CA ALA A 94 -3.41 1.81 11.04
C ALA A 94 -2.19 1.32 10.24
N ALA A 95 -1.15 0.90 10.95
CA ALA A 95 0.13 0.51 10.40
C ALA A 95 0.37 -0.99 10.57
N GLY A 96 0.88 -1.64 9.53
CA GLY A 96 1.19 -3.05 9.54
C GLY A 96 2.46 -3.35 8.73
N THR A 97 2.99 -4.55 8.91
CA THR A 97 4.14 -5.04 8.15
C THR A 97 3.66 -5.87 6.97
N PHE A 98 4.10 -5.52 5.77
CA PHE A 98 3.76 -6.29 4.58
C PHE A 98 4.48 -7.64 4.57
N THR A 99 3.71 -8.70 4.42
CA THR A 99 4.19 -10.07 4.20
C THR A 99 3.67 -10.57 2.85
N ALA A 100 4.53 -11.23 2.08
CA ALA A 100 4.12 -11.80 0.80
C ALA A 100 3.69 -13.25 1.02
N VAL A 101 2.46 -13.60 0.64
CA VAL A 101 2.03 -15.00 0.60
C VAL A 101 2.50 -15.59 -0.73
N HIS A 102 3.46 -16.50 -0.63
CA HIS A 102 3.94 -17.24 -1.79
C HIS A 102 3.14 -18.54 -1.94
N TRP A 103 2.48 -18.73 -3.08
CA TRP A 103 1.90 -20.03 -3.44
C TRP A 103 2.83 -20.75 -4.41
N LYS A 104 2.96 -22.06 -4.24
CA LYS A 104 3.73 -22.91 -5.14
C LYS A 104 2.77 -23.48 -6.20
N LEU A 105 2.90 -23.01 -7.44
CA LEU A 105 2.18 -23.58 -8.58
C LEU A 105 3.17 -24.42 -9.40
N GLY A 106 3.24 -25.72 -9.09
CA GLY A 106 4.24 -26.62 -9.69
C GLY A 106 5.67 -26.33 -9.19
N THR A 107 6.62 -26.09 -10.10
CA THR A 107 8.04 -25.78 -9.76
C THR A 107 8.32 -24.28 -9.55
N ARG A 108 7.34 -23.40 -9.80
CA ARG A 108 7.53 -21.94 -9.66
C ARG A 108 6.80 -21.41 -8.42
N MET A 109 7.50 -20.58 -7.65
CA MET A 109 6.92 -19.78 -6.57
C MET A 109 6.31 -18.52 -7.18
N LYS A 110 5.01 -18.30 -6.97
CA LYS A 110 4.32 -17.05 -7.35
C LYS A 110 3.85 -16.36 -6.08
N ILE A 111 4.08 -15.06 -5.95
CA ILE A 111 3.40 -14.26 -4.92
C ILE A 111 1.95 -14.17 -5.37
N VAL A 112 1.05 -14.76 -4.60
CA VAL A 112 -0.38 -14.82 -4.96
C VAL A 112 -1.11 -13.69 -4.25
N ASP A 113 -0.94 -13.56 -2.94
CA ASP A 113 -1.71 -12.60 -2.16
C ASP A 113 -0.83 -11.67 -1.31
N PRO A 114 -1.03 -10.34 -1.41
CA PRO A 114 -0.46 -9.39 -0.47
C PRO A 114 -1.11 -9.57 0.91
N TRP A 115 -0.32 -9.75 1.96
CA TRP A 115 -0.81 -9.81 3.33
C TRP A 115 -0.19 -8.68 4.16
N LEU A 116 -0.96 -8.11 5.09
CA LEU A 116 -0.48 -7.11 6.05
C LEU A 116 -0.68 -7.69 7.44
N GLN A 117 0.42 -7.84 8.16
CA GLN A 117 0.41 -8.30 9.54
C GLN A 117 0.43 -7.09 10.46
N PHE A 118 -0.56 -7.00 11.35
CA PHE A 118 -0.66 -5.98 12.39
C PHE A 118 -0.10 -6.54 13.69
N GLU A 119 0.51 -5.69 14.51
CA GLU A 119 0.81 -6.10 15.89
C GLU A 119 -0.49 -6.17 16.68
N ALA A 120 -0.75 -7.31 17.31
CA ALA A 120 -1.85 -7.47 18.24
C ALA A 120 -1.74 -6.44 19.37
N SER A 121 -2.87 -5.89 19.79
CA SER A 121 -2.91 -4.99 20.93
C SER A 121 -2.45 -5.74 22.21
N GLU A 122 -1.87 -5.03 23.19
CA GLU A 122 -1.51 -5.66 24.48
C GLU A 122 -2.70 -6.36 25.16
N GLN A 123 -3.92 -5.89 24.89
CA GLN A 123 -5.15 -6.46 25.40
C GLN A 123 -5.45 -7.85 24.83
N GLU A 124 -5.07 -8.14 23.58
CA GLU A 124 -5.20 -9.47 22.96
C GLU A 124 -4.07 -10.43 23.37
N ARG A 125 -2.89 -9.90 23.70
CA ARG A 125 -1.75 -10.69 24.21
C ARG A 125 -1.98 -11.21 25.64
N LEU A 126 -2.85 -10.57 26.41
CA LEU A 126 -3.20 -10.97 27.79
C LEU A 126 -4.34 -11.99 27.88
N LEU A 127 -4.97 -12.34 26.74
CA LEU A 127 -6.10 -13.28 26.65
C LEU A 127 -5.72 -14.63 26.02
N ASN A 128 -4.44 -14.84 25.66
CA ASN A 128 -3.85 -16.10 25.20
C ASN A 128 -2.64 -16.47 26.05
#